data_AF-A0A1F2X6Y0-F1
#
_entry.id   AF-A0A1F2X6Y0-F1
#
_cell.length_a   1.000
_cell.length_b   1.000
_cell.length_c   1.000
_cell.angle_alpha   90.00
_cell.angle_beta   90.00
_cell.angle_gamma   90.00
#
_symmetry.space_group_name_H-M   'P 1'
#
loop_
_entity.id
_entity.type
_entity.pdbx_description
1 polymer ?
#
loop_
_entity_poly.entity_id
_entity_poly.type
_entity_poly.pdbx_seq_one_letter_code
_entity_poly.pdbx_strand_id
1 'polypeptide(L)' 'MDLKGKQVVAIGEREGVNGPSLKLLAESAGASVVFSVTQCFV' A
#
# COMPACT_ATOMS: atom_id res chain seq x y z
N MET A 1 12.32 -5.80 -6.33
CA MET A 1 12.41 -4.88 -5.17
C MET A 1 12.49 -5.72 -3.92
N ASP A 2 13.44 -5.44 -3.03
CA ASP A 2 13.55 -6.16 -1.75
C ASP A 2 12.72 -5.44 -0.69
N LEU A 3 11.48 -5.92 -0.49
CA LEU A 3 10.52 -5.36 0.46
C LEU A 3 10.39 -6.20 1.74
N LYS A 4 11.10 -7.33 1.79
CA LYS A 4 10.99 -8.32 2.87
C LYS A 4 11.39 -7.70 4.21
N GLY A 5 10.48 -7.76 5.18
CA GLY A 5 10.70 -7.26 6.54
C GLY A 5 10.72 -5.73 6.67
N LYS A 6 10.41 -4.99 5.60
CA LYS A 6 10.25 -3.53 5.67
C LYS A 6 8.84 -3.16 6.09
N GLN A 7 8.71 -2.12 6.91
CA GLN A 7 7.41 -1.52 7.20
C GLN A 7 7.03 -0.55 6.08
N VAL A 8 5.77 -0.62 5.65
CA VAL A 8 5.26 0.16 4.51
C VAL A 8 3.96 0.87 4.90
N VAL A 9 3.84 2.12 4.45
CA VAL A 9 2.61 2.91 4.49
C VAL A 9 2.03 2.93 3.08
N ALA A 10 0.82 2.40 2.91
CA ALA A 10 0.13 2.32 1.64
C ALA A 10 -0.88 3.47 1.50
N ILE A 11 -0.60 4.40 0.58
CA ILE A 11 -1.51 5.51 0.25
C ILE A 11 -1.93 5.32 -1.20
N GLY A 12 -3.21 5.08 -1.41
CA GLY A 12 -3.80 4.96 -2.74
C GLY A 12 -4.66 6.14 -3.12
N GLU A 13 -5.05 6.18 -4.38
CA GLU A 13 -5.95 7.20 -4.96
C GLU A 13 -7.32 6.62 -5.29
N ARG A 14 -8.35 7.48 -5.26
CA ARG A 14 -9.74 7.10 -5.58
C ARG A 14 -9.90 6.56 -7.00
N GLU A 15 -9.28 7.22 -7.98
CA GLU A 15 -9.46 6.93 -9.41
C GLU A 15 -8.28 6.15 -10.02
N GLY A 16 -7.26 5.88 -9.22
CA GLY A 16 -6.09 5.09 -9.59
C GLY A 16 -6.01 3.79 -8.79
N VAL A 17 -4.83 3.49 -8.27
CA VAL A 17 -4.62 2.33 -7.39
C VAL A 17 -5.09 2.67 -5.99
N ASN A 18 -6.12 2.00 -5.51
CA ASN A 18 -6.60 2.21 -4.15
C ASN A 18 -5.63 1.63 -3.10
N GLY A 19 -5.70 2.17 -1.87
CA GLY A 19 -4.81 1.78 -0.77
C GLY A 19 -4.84 0.27 -0.47
N PRO A 20 -6.03 -0.37 -0.40
CA PRO A 20 -6.14 -1.82 -0.21
C PRO A 20 -5.41 -2.67 -1.27
N SER A 21 -5.49 -2.28 -2.54
CA SER A 21 -4.77 -2.95 -3.62
C SER A 21 -3.26 -2.82 -3.46
N LEU A 22 -2.78 -1.63 -3.07
CA LEU A 22 -1.36 -1.39 -2.82
C LEU A 22 -0.85 -2.17 -1.61
N LYS A 23 -1.67 -2.27 -0.55
CA LYS A 23 -1.39 -3.11 0.62
C LYS A 23 -1.17 -4.56 0.23
N LEU A 24 -2.11 -5.14 -0.53
CA LEU A 24 -2.04 -6.56 -0.92
C LEU A 24 -0.78 -6.86 -1.75
N LEU A 25 -0.43 -5.96 -2.67
CA LEU A 25 0.81 -6.06 -3.46
C LEU A 25 2.06 -5.98 -2.58
N ALA A 26 2.12 -5.01 -1.66
CA ALA A 26 3.26 -4.85 -0.76
C ALA A 26 3.44 -6.07 0.16
N GLU A 27 2.36 -6.61 0.71
CA GLU A 27 2.38 -7.83 1.53
C GLU A 27 2.82 -9.05 0.73
N SER A 28 2.36 -9.21 -0.53
CA SER A 28 2.81 -10.28 -1.42
C SER A 28 4.31 -10.22 -1.74
N ALA A 29 4.89 -9.02 -1.69
CA ALA A 29 6.33 -8.78 -1.85
C ALA A 29 7.12 -8.92 -0.53
N GLY A 30 6.47 -9.29 0.59
CA GLY A 30 7.08 -9.53 1.89
C GLY A 30 7.18 -8.32 2.82
N ALA A 31 6.55 -7.20 2.47
CA ALA A 31 6.46 -6.04 3.36
C ALA A 31 5.44 -6.27 4.48
N SER A 32 5.60 -5.53 5.57
CA SER A 32 4.60 -5.39 6.63
C SER A 32 3.91 -4.03 6.49
N VAL A 33 2.66 -4.03 6.02
CA VAL A 33 1.92 -2.78 5.82
C VAL A 33 1.30 -2.33 7.14
N VAL A 34 1.79 -1.22 7.69
CA VAL A 34 1.40 -0.71 9.01
C VAL A 34 0.25 0.30 8.96
N PHE A 35 -0.01 0.86 7.78
CA PHE A 35 -1.12 1.79 7.55
C PHE A 35 -1.54 1.73 6.08
N SER A 36 -2.85 1.78 5.82
CA SER A 36 -3.41 1.78 4.47
C SER A 36 -4.61 2.71 4.38
N VAL A 37 -4.59 3.65 3.44
CA VAL A 37 -5.70 4.58 3.17
C VAL A 37 -5.84 4.84 1.67
N THR A 38 -7.06 5.13 1.24
CA THR A 38 -7.31 5.71 -0.09
C THR A 38 -7.66 7.18 0.08
N GLN A 39 -6.86 8.08 -0.49
CA GLN A 39 -7.12 9.51 -0.48
C GLN A 39 -7.92 9.92 -1.71
N CYS A 40 -8.89 10.80 -1.48
CA CYS A 40 -9.61 11.53 -2.52
C CYS A 40 -9.09 12.96 -2.50
N PHE A 41 -8.10 13.28 -3.33
CA PHE A 41 -7.72 14.68 -3.55
C PHE A 41 -8.82 15.32 -4.40
N VAL A 42 -9.60 16.22 -3.79
CA VAL A 42 -10.63 17.03 -4.46
C VAL A 42 -10.08 18.39 -4.83
#